data_AF-A0AB34H278-F1
#
_entry.id   AF-A0AB34H278-F1
#
_cell.length_a   1.000
_cell.length_b   1.000
_cell.length_c   1.000
_cell.angle_alpha   90.00
_cell.angle_beta   90.00
_cell.angle_gamma   90.00
#
_symmetry.space_group_name_H-M   'P 1'
#
loop_
_entity.id
_entity.type
_entity.pdbx_description
1 polymer ?
#
loop_
_entity_poly.entity_id
_entity_poly.type
_entity_poly.pdbx_seq_one_letter_code
_entity_poly.pdbx_strand_id
1 'polypeptide(L)'
;MSLIECGPVHTAFPEKLEGGLGGMLDRADAETRDLFSRYLSHSEQIFLEAGQDPEDVTEVFLQALRAPRPALRYFTTERFLPLIQLRFSDPSGCSYVAAAHQAVFGDQAAEGSDGAGAEAGAGEVGTPELGAPLAAPK
;
A
#
# COMPACT_ATOMS: atom_id res chain seq x y z
N MET A 1 -27.59 -2.09 -14.10
CA MET A 1 -27.01 -1.28 -13.01
C MET A 1 -25.56 -1.68 -12.88
N SER A 2 -24.65 -0.71 -12.81
CA SER A 2 -23.19 -0.92 -12.81
C SER A 2 -22.55 -0.13 -11.68
N LEU A 3 -21.44 -0.63 -11.14
CA LEU A 3 -20.60 0.04 -10.16
C LEU A 3 -19.34 0.55 -10.85
N ILE A 4 -18.94 1.78 -10.50
CA ILE A 4 -17.65 2.35 -10.89
C ILE A 4 -16.75 2.31 -9.66
N GLU A 5 -15.78 1.41 -9.68
CA GLU A 5 -14.85 1.13 -8.59
C GLU A 5 -13.66 2.09 -8.75
N CYS A 6 -13.66 3.17 -7.98
CA CYS A 6 -12.66 4.23 -8.08
C CYS A 6 -11.43 3.97 -7.19
N GLY A 7 -10.26 4.41 -7.66
CA GLY A 7 -9.09 4.61 -6.81
C GLY A 7 -9.16 5.92 -6.00
N PRO A 8 -8.02 6.43 -5.50
CA PRO A 8 -7.92 7.78 -4.98
C PRO A 8 -8.30 8.80 -6.06
N VAL A 9 -9.19 9.75 -5.75
CA VAL A 9 -9.64 10.78 -6.70
C VAL A 9 -9.42 12.16 -6.09
N HIS A 10 -8.80 13.06 -6.85
CA HIS A 10 -8.55 14.45 -6.45
C HIS A 10 -9.87 15.23 -6.36
N THR A 11 -10.51 15.12 -5.20
CA THR A 11 -11.74 15.81 -4.85
C THR A 11 -11.59 16.44 -3.47
N ALA A 12 -12.44 17.40 -3.15
CA ALA A 12 -12.52 17.97 -1.80
C ALA A 12 -13.18 17.02 -0.77
N PHE A 13 -13.34 15.73 -1.08
CA PHE A 13 -13.97 14.76 -0.17
C PHE A 13 -13.19 14.58 1.14
N PRO A 14 -11.86 14.38 1.14
CA PRO A 14 -11.11 14.19 2.39
C PRO A 14 -11.13 15.42 3.31
N GLU A 15 -11.11 16.62 2.73
CA GLU A 15 -11.15 17.90 3.46
C GLU A 15 -12.47 18.14 4.18
N LYS A 16 -13.55 17.49 3.71
CA LYS A 16 -14.90 17.62 4.25
C LYS A 16 -15.22 16.57 5.31
N LEU A 17 -14.27 15.72 5.68
CA LEU A 17 -14.46 14.72 6.71
C LEU A 17 -14.56 15.39 8.08
N GLU A 18 -15.72 15.26 8.73
CA GLU A 18 -15.97 15.81 10.07
C GLU A 18 -15.02 15.17 11.09
N GLY A 19 -14.24 15.98 11.82
CA GLY A 19 -13.16 15.52 12.71
C GLY A 19 -11.79 15.39 12.04
N GLY A 20 -11.67 15.69 10.74
CA GLY A 20 -10.46 15.48 9.97
C GLY A 20 -10.11 14.00 9.84
N LEU A 21 -8.99 13.67 9.17
CA LEU A 21 -8.58 12.28 9.01
C LEU A 21 -8.35 11.58 10.37
N GLY A 22 -7.97 12.32 11.42
CA GLY A 22 -7.69 11.80 12.76
C GLY A 22 -8.79 11.94 13.81
N GLY A 23 -10.05 12.14 13.42
CA GLY A 23 -11.15 12.32 14.36
C GLY A 23 -11.23 11.22 15.42
N MET A 24 -11.18 11.61 16.71
CA MET A 24 -11.19 10.73 17.90
C MET A 24 -9.89 9.96 18.25
N LEU A 25 -8.75 10.20 17.59
CA LEU A 25 -7.47 9.57 17.96
C LEU A 25 -7.04 9.83 19.41
N ASP A 26 -7.53 10.89 20.04
CA ASP A 26 -7.28 11.19 21.45
C ASP A 26 -7.70 10.04 22.38
N ARG A 27 -8.58 9.13 21.94
CA ARG A 27 -9.04 7.97 22.72
C ARG A 27 -8.24 6.69 22.48
N ALA A 28 -7.34 6.65 21.50
CA ALA A 28 -6.55 5.47 21.18
C ALA A 28 -5.37 5.30 22.15
N ASP A 29 -4.66 4.17 22.11
CA ASP A 29 -3.37 3.99 22.77
C ASP A 29 -2.22 4.60 21.91
N ALA A 30 -0.99 4.61 22.44
CA ALA A 30 0.14 5.25 21.75
C ALA A 30 0.55 4.50 20.48
N GLU A 31 0.48 3.16 20.48
CA GLU A 31 0.85 2.33 19.33
C GLU A 31 -0.15 2.53 18.18
N THR A 32 -1.44 2.54 18.50
CA THR A 32 -2.49 2.79 17.50
C THR A 32 -2.35 4.19 16.89
N ARG A 33 -1.99 5.22 17.67
CA ARG A 33 -1.73 6.58 17.13
C ARG A 33 -0.52 6.63 16.21
N ASP A 34 0.54 5.91 16.54
CA ASP A 34 1.73 5.79 15.69
C ASP A 34 1.40 5.08 14.36
N LEU A 35 0.73 3.92 14.43
CA LEU A 35 0.24 3.21 13.26
C LEU A 35 -0.64 4.10 12.39
N PHE A 36 -1.55 4.86 13.01
CA PHE A 36 -2.41 5.77 12.26
C PHE A 36 -1.62 6.88 11.57
N SER A 37 -0.61 7.45 12.21
CA SER A 37 0.27 8.46 11.60
C SER A 37 1.01 7.89 10.38
N ARG A 38 1.54 6.67 10.49
CA ARG A 38 2.17 5.97 9.36
C ARG A 38 1.19 5.69 8.22
N TYR A 39 -0.02 5.26 8.57
CA TYR A 39 -1.10 5.07 7.58
C TYR A 39 -1.42 6.37 6.83
N LEU A 40 -1.50 7.52 7.53
CA LEU A 40 -1.75 8.81 6.89
C LEU A 40 -0.62 9.18 5.92
N SER A 41 0.63 9.08 6.33
CA SER A 41 1.78 9.38 5.45
C SER A 41 1.77 8.48 4.22
N HIS A 42 1.49 7.18 4.39
CA HIS A 42 1.32 6.27 3.26
C HIS A 42 0.15 6.71 2.38
N SER A 43 -1.03 6.99 2.93
CA SER A 43 -2.20 7.40 2.18
C SER A 43 -1.96 8.69 1.38
N GLU A 44 -1.28 9.68 1.94
CA GLU A 44 -0.87 10.90 1.25
C GLU A 44 0.02 10.60 0.05
N GLN A 45 1.03 9.74 0.24
CA GLN A 45 1.89 9.29 -0.85
C GLN A 45 1.09 8.57 -1.94
N ILE A 46 0.14 7.71 -1.59
CA ILE A 46 -0.73 7.02 -2.54
C ILE A 46 -1.59 8.02 -3.33
N PHE A 47 -2.11 9.06 -2.68
CA PHE A 47 -2.85 10.13 -3.37
C PHE A 47 -1.96 10.93 -4.32
N LEU A 48 -0.70 11.16 -3.99
CA LEU A 48 0.24 11.85 -4.87
C LEU A 48 0.65 11.00 -6.08
N GLU A 49 0.88 9.70 -5.87
CA GLU A 49 1.36 8.79 -6.94
C GLU A 49 0.25 8.28 -7.85
N ALA A 50 -0.96 8.08 -7.30
CA ALA A 50 -2.04 7.35 -7.96
C ALA A 50 -3.39 8.07 -7.90
N GLY A 51 -3.40 9.33 -7.48
CA GLY A 51 -4.57 10.18 -7.54
C GLY A 51 -5.06 10.36 -8.98
N GLN A 52 -6.37 10.23 -9.15
CA GLN A 52 -7.04 10.39 -10.44
C GLN A 52 -7.73 11.75 -10.49
N ASP A 53 -7.71 12.39 -11.65
CA ASP A 53 -8.55 13.55 -11.89
C ASP A 53 -10.03 13.13 -12.02
N PRO A 54 -10.98 13.92 -11.49
CA PRO A 54 -12.41 13.62 -11.60
C PRO A 54 -12.90 13.43 -13.04
N GLU A 55 -12.28 14.12 -13.99
CA GLU A 55 -12.56 14.03 -15.42
C GLU A 55 -12.26 12.63 -15.95
N ASP A 56 -11.12 12.04 -15.59
CA ASP A 56 -10.75 10.67 -16.00
C ASP A 56 -11.72 9.64 -15.44
N VAL A 57 -12.13 9.82 -14.18
CA VAL A 57 -13.17 8.97 -13.55
C VAL A 57 -14.49 9.10 -14.31
N THR A 58 -14.87 10.31 -14.72
CA THR A 58 -16.12 10.58 -15.45
C THR A 58 -16.16 9.87 -16.80
N GLU A 59 -15.03 9.73 -17.50
CA GLU A 59 -14.98 8.98 -18.75
C GLU A 59 -15.35 7.50 -18.57
N VAL A 60 -15.02 6.90 -17.42
CA VAL A 60 -15.41 5.52 -17.11
C VAL A 60 -16.92 5.40 -16.87
N PHE A 61 -17.55 6.43 -16.27
CA PHE A 61 -19.01 6.50 -16.19
C PHE A 61 -19.64 6.56 -17.59
N LEU A 62 -19.09 7.40 -18.48
CA LEU A 62 -19.57 7.53 -19.85
C LEU A 62 -19.40 6.22 -20.64
N GLN A 63 -18.29 5.50 -20.43
CA GLN A 63 -18.07 4.18 -21.00
C GLN A 63 -19.15 3.19 -20.55
N ALA A 64 -19.47 3.14 -19.26
CA ALA A 64 -20.51 2.26 -18.74
C ALA A 64 -21.90 2.62 -19.30
N LEU A 65 -22.22 3.91 -19.40
CA LEU A 65 -23.50 4.38 -19.94
C LEU A 65 -23.68 4.08 -21.44
N ARG A 66 -22.59 4.17 -22.21
CA ARG A 66 -22.60 3.90 -23.67
C ARG A 66 -22.56 2.41 -24.01
N ALA A 67 -22.26 1.53 -23.05
CA ALA A 67 -22.13 0.11 -23.29
C ALA A 67 -23.50 -0.53 -23.62
N PRO A 68 -23.64 -1.25 -24.76
CA PRO A 68 -24.92 -1.91 -25.11
C PRO A 68 -25.36 -2.98 -24.10
N ARG A 69 -24.38 -3.58 -23.40
CA ARG A 69 -24.59 -4.53 -22.30
C ARG A 69 -23.58 -4.19 -21.19
N PRO A 70 -23.91 -3.25 -20.29
CA PRO A 70 -22.95 -2.78 -19.31
C PRO A 70 -22.60 -3.88 -18.30
N ALA A 71 -21.31 -3.98 -17.97
CA ALA A 71 -20.83 -4.92 -16.96
C ALA A 71 -21.32 -4.50 -15.56
N LEU A 72 -21.30 -5.43 -14.60
CA LEU A 72 -21.64 -5.11 -13.22
C LEU A 72 -20.61 -4.14 -12.59
N ARG A 73 -19.33 -4.25 -12.97
CA ARG A 73 -18.24 -3.42 -12.42
C ARG A 73 -17.34 -2.89 -13.53
N TYR A 74 -16.95 -1.63 -13.38
CA TYR A 74 -15.90 -0.96 -14.14
C TYR A 74 -14.89 -0.41 -13.14
N PHE A 75 -13.60 -0.52 -13.44
CA PHE A 75 -12.53 -0.04 -12.58
C PHE A 75 -11.88 1.18 -13.22
N THR A 76 -11.69 2.26 -12.47
CA THR A 76 -10.99 3.46 -12.99
C THR A 76 -9.49 3.31 -12.94
N THR A 77 -8.97 2.32 -12.22
CA THR A 77 -7.55 2.00 -12.09
C THR A 77 -7.37 0.52 -11.80
N GLU A 78 -6.29 -0.06 -12.31
CA GLU A 78 -5.92 -1.46 -12.06
C GLU A 78 -4.98 -1.62 -10.86
N ARG A 79 -4.53 -0.51 -10.25
CA ARG A 79 -3.48 -0.50 -9.22
C ARG A 79 -3.75 -1.42 -8.03
N PHE A 80 -5.02 -1.57 -7.64
CA PHE A 80 -5.41 -2.38 -6.48
C PHE A 80 -5.86 -3.80 -6.85
N LEU A 81 -5.91 -4.14 -8.14
CA LEU A 81 -6.31 -5.48 -8.60
C LEU A 81 -5.44 -6.59 -8.01
N PRO A 82 -4.11 -6.46 -7.85
CA PRO A 82 -3.31 -7.51 -7.21
C PRO A 82 -3.77 -7.83 -5.77
N LEU A 83 -4.07 -6.81 -4.96
CA LEU A 83 -4.59 -7.02 -3.60
C LEU A 83 -6.00 -7.64 -3.63
N ILE A 84 -6.85 -7.20 -4.56
CA ILE A 84 -8.19 -7.77 -4.74
C ILE A 84 -8.10 -9.26 -5.14
N GLN A 85 -7.16 -9.62 -6.01
CA GLN A 85 -6.94 -11.01 -6.41
C GLN A 85 -6.52 -11.87 -5.21
N LEU A 86 -5.65 -11.38 -4.33
CA LEU A 86 -5.29 -12.10 -3.10
C LEU A 86 -6.51 -12.35 -2.21
N ARG A 87 -7.40 -11.37 -2.06
CA ARG A 87 -8.64 -11.52 -1.27
C ARG A 87 -9.57 -12.61 -1.81
N PHE A 88 -9.56 -12.85 -3.13
CA PHE A 88 -10.38 -13.90 -3.74
C PHE A 88 -9.66 -15.26 -3.83
N SER A 89 -8.34 -15.25 -3.94
CA SER A 89 -7.55 -16.47 -4.13
C SER A 89 -7.27 -17.21 -2.83
N ASP A 90 -7.26 -16.50 -1.70
CA ASP A 90 -7.08 -17.07 -0.37
C ASP A 90 -8.33 -16.87 0.49
N PRO A 91 -9.18 -17.90 0.66
CA PRO A 91 -10.39 -17.83 1.47
C PRO A 91 -10.15 -17.51 2.95
N SER A 92 -8.95 -17.76 3.48
CA SER A 92 -8.62 -17.38 4.86
C SER A 92 -8.44 -15.87 5.03
N GLY A 93 -8.14 -15.17 3.93
CA GLY A 93 -7.81 -13.75 3.91
C GLY A 93 -6.40 -13.42 4.42
N CYS A 94 -5.64 -14.39 4.93
CA CYS A 94 -4.32 -14.15 5.52
C CYS A 94 -3.34 -13.53 4.51
N SER A 95 -3.37 -13.97 3.25
CA SER A 95 -2.49 -13.44 2.20
C SER A 95 -2.79 -11.97 1.89
N TYR A 96 -4.07 -11.61 1.85
CA TYR A 96 -4.49 -10.22 1.68
C TYR A 96 -4.07 -9.36 2.88
N VAL A 97 -4.31 -9.82 4.11
CA VAL A 97 -3.97 -9.08 5.33
C VAL A 97 -2.46 -8.85 5.41
N ALA A 98 -1.65 -9.87 5.17
CA ALA A 98 -0.19 -9.75 5.19
C ALA A 98 0.31 -8.78 4.12
N ALA A 99 -0.19 -8.88 2.88
CA ALA A 99 0.22 -8.00 1.79
C ALA A 99 -0.23 -6.55 2.02
N ALA A 100 -1.46 -6.33 2.50
CA ALA A 100 -1.98 -4.99 2.81
C ALA A 100 -1.20 -4.36 3.98
N HIS A 101 -0.93 -5.13 5.04
CA HIS A 101 -0.10 -4.67 6.15
C HIS A 101 1.30 -4.28 5.69
N GLN A 102 1.95 -5.13 4.89
CA GLN A 102 3.29 -4.84 4.35
C GLN A 102 3.28 -3.60 3.44
N ALA A 103 2.26 -3.44 2.60
CA ALA A 103 2.16 -2.31 1.69
C ALA A 103 2.07 -0.96 2.43
N VAL A 104 1.40 -0.93 3.60
CA VAL A 104 1.19 0.29 4.38
C VAL A 104 2.32 0.53 5.39
N PHE A 105 2.85 -0.53 6.02
CA PHE A 105 3.73 -0.42 7.20
C PHE A 105 5.13 -1.01 7.01
N GLY A 106 5.44 -1.59 5.84
CA GLY A 106 6.60 -2.45 5.61
C GLY A 106 7.99 -1.78 5.67
N ASP A 107 8.09 -0.49 5.40
CA ASP A 107 9.38 0.18 5.20
C ASP A 107 10.04 0.70 6.49
N GLN A 108 9.46 0.46 7.67
CA GLN A 108 9.94 1.03 8.95
C GLN A 108 10.49 -0.01 9.95
N ALA A 109 10.62 -1.28 9.56
CA ALA A 109 11.30 -2.27 10.41
C ALA A 109 12.84 -2.14 10.40
N ALA A 110 13.42 -1.31 9.53
CA ALA A 110 14.87 -1.16 9.37
C ALA A 110 15.50 -0.01 10.17
N GLU A 111 14.72 0.99 10.62
CA GLU A 111 15.21 2.21 11.29
C GLU A 111 15.04 2.13 12.82
N GLY A 112 15.34 0.97 13.41
CA GLY A 112 15.16 0.71 14.84
C GLY A 112 16.26 -0.13 15.51
N SER A 113 17.40 -0.35 14.85
CA SER A 113 18.52 -1.12 15.43
C SER A 113 19.84 -0.36 15.59
N ASP A 114 19.82 0.97 15.57
CA ASP A 114 21.01 1.76 15.96
C ASP A 114 20.86 2.24 17.40
N GLY A 115 21.43 1.48 18.33
CA GLY A 115 21.52 1.90 19.73
C GLY A 115 21.80 0.84 20.78
N ALA A 116 22.84 0.01 20.64
CA ALA A 116 23.48 -0.63 21.79
C ALA A 116 24.93 -1.01 21.47
N GLY A 117 25.88 -0.23 21.98
CA GLY A 117 27.30 -0.52 21.87
C GLY A 117 27.71 -1.79 22.61
N ALA A 118 28.72 -2.48 22.06
CA ALA A 118 29.62 -3.32 22.82
C ALA A 118 30.98 -3.33 22.09
N GLU A 119 31.96 -2.69 22.71
CA GLU A 119 33.36 -2.91 22.38
C GLU A 119 33.76 -4.35 22.72
N ALA A 120 34.49 -5.02 21.81
CA ALA A 120 35.61 -5.90 22.14
C ALA A 120 36.25 -6.49 20.88
N GLY A 121 37.58 -6.37 20.80
CA GLY A 121 38.42 -7.47 20.33
C GLY A 121 39.00 -7.36 18.91
N ALA A 122 40.28 -6.99 18.85
CA ALA A 122 41.14 -7.08 17.68
C ALA A 122 41.26 -8.52 17.12
N GLY A 123 41.34 -8.63 15.80
CA GLY A 123 41.71 -9.84 15.08
C GLY A 123 41.87 -9.57 13.58
N GLU A 124 43.11 -9.62 13.09
CA GLU A 124 43.55 -9.31 11.73
C GLU A 124 43.17 -10.36 10.67
N VAL A 125 42.95 -9.84 9.45
CA VAL A 125 43.32 -10.36 8.11
C VAL A 125 42.59 -11.58 7.53
N GLY A 126 41.98 -11.33 6.36
CA GLY A 126 41.73 -12.31 5.30
C GLY A 126 41.00 -11.69 4.11
N THR A 127 41.73 -11.18 3.12
CA THR A 127 41.18 -10.77 1.80
C THR A 127 40.58 -11.97 1.07
N PRO A 128 39.40 -11.88 0.43
CA PRO A 128 38.85 -12.99 -0.34
C PRO A 128 39.39 -12.99 -1.78
N GLU A 129 39.98 -14.11 -2.21
CA GLU A 129 40.25 -14.38 -3.62
C GLU A 129 38.98 -14.80 -4.37
N LEU A 130 38.87 -14.31 -5.60
CA LEU A 130 37.83 -14.65 -6.57
C LEU A 130 37.89 -16.11 -7.02
N GLY A 131 36.73 -16.77 -7.13
CA GLY A 131 36.56 -18.07 -7.79
C GLY A 131 35.17 -18.25 -8.42
N ALA A 132 35.18 -18.61 -9.71
CA ALA A 132 34.11 -18.68 -10.73
C ALA A 132 32.86 -19.59 -10.44
N PRO A 133 31.80 -19.57 -11.31
CA PRO A 133 30.42 -19.95 -10.97
C PRO A 133 30.10 -21.43 -11.19
N LEU A 134 29.05 -21.93 -10.52
CA LEU A 134 28.54 -23.30 -10.66
C LEU A 134 27.09 -23.34 -11.16
N ALA A 135 26.83 -24.37 -11.95
CA ALA A 135 25.82 -24.49 -13.00
C ALA A 135 24.35 -24.71 -12.54
N ALA A 136 23.42 -24.42 -13.45
CA ALA A 136 21.99 -24.72 -13.34
C ALA A 136 21.68 -26.22 -13.57
N PRO A 137 20.61 -26.76 -12.95
CA PRO A 137 20.20 -28.15 -13.15
C PRO A 137 19.29 -28.33 -14.39
N LYS A 138 19.23 -29.59 -14.84
CA LYS A 138 18.55 -30.10 -16.04
C LYS A 138 17.02 -30.00 -16.01
#